data_AF-A0A7R8A296-F1
#
_entry.id   AF-A0A7R8A296-F1
#
_cell.length_a   1.000
_cell.length_b   1.000
_cell.length_c   1.000
_cell.angle_alpha   90.00
_cell.angle_beta   90.00
_cell.angle_gamma   90.00
#
_symmetry.space_group_name_H-M   'P 1'
#
loop_
_entity.id
_entity.type
_entity.pdbx_description
1 polymer ?
#
loop_
_entity_poly.entity_id
_entity_poly.type
_entity_poly.pdbx_seq_one_letter_code
_entity_poly.pdbx_strand_id
1 'polypeptide(L)'
;MQRDQLVWHTIYDTIRIGILPTDDFTTIPKHLQLLGNLDPDDLPVIPLTELIIFKAQACGNRSTEQNKRDATDVIELMNLFPGRSFRRRLMDRQWASLQLVKPSLKASRSDYDEWDTAF
;
A
#
# COMPACT_ATOMS: atom_id res chain seq x y z
N MET A 1 -15.07 33.45 -7.94
CA MET A 1 -14.31 33.13 -6.70
C MET A 1 -13.15 32.25 -7.10
N GLN A 2 -11.94 32.74 -6.85
CA GLN A 2 -10.68 32.08 -7.11
C GLN A 2 -10.53 30.93 -6.10
N ARG A 3 -10.38 29.69 -6.58
CA ARG A 3 -10.11 28.52 -5.73
C ARG A 3 -8.60 28.38 -5.64
N ASP A 4 -8.03 28.87 -4.55
CA ASP A 4 -6.60 28.75 -4.32
C ASP A 4 -6.25 27.30 -3.93
N GLN A 5 -5.21 26.84 -4.60
CA GLN A 5 -4.78 25.46 -4.78
C GLN A 5 -3.99 24.96 -3.57
N LEU A 6 -3.88 23.64 -3.44
CA LEU A 6 -2.93 23.00 -2.53
C LEU A 6 -1.49 23.44 -2.87
N VAL A 7 -0.83 24.15 -1.97
CA VAL A 7 0.58 24.53 -2.10
C VAL A 7 1.40 23.68 -1.12
N TRP A 8 2.23 22.80 -1.67
CA TRP A 8 3.22 22.04 -0.92
C TRP A 8 4.63 22.47 -1.33
N HIS A 9 5.41 22.97 -0.38
CA HIS A 9 6.83 23.25 -0.58
C HIS A 9 7.65 21.99 -0.31
N THR A 10 8.22 21.41 -1.36
CA THR A 10 9.27 20.39 -1.22
C THR A 10 10.62 21.01 -1.53
N ILE A 11 11.57 20.83 -0.61
CA ILE A 11 12.97 21.26 -0.70
C ILE A 11 13.74 20.45 -1.77
N TYR A 12 13.09 19.45 -2.41
CA TYR A 12 13.65 18.60 -3.47
C TYR A 12 12.64 18.37 -4.62
N ASP A 13 12.55 19.37 -5.49
CA ASP A 13 12.15 19.45 -6.92
C ASP A 13 11.01 18.63 -7.56
N THR A 14 10.35 17.63 -6.98
CA THR A 14 9.08 17.12 -7.57
C THR A 14 8.32 16.16 -6.66
N ILE A 15 7.03 16.43 -6.47
CA ILE A 15 6.08 15.44 -5.93
C ILE A 15 5.57 14.58 -7.08
N ARG A 16 5.64 13.26 -6.93
CA ARG A 16 5.01 12.30 -7.86
C ARG A 16 3.73 11.78 -7.22
N ILE A 17 2.59 12.11 -7.82
CA ILE A 17 1.27 11.60 -7.41
C ILE A 17 0.93 10.41 -8.32
N GLY A 18 0.72 9.24 -7.72
CA GLY A 18 0.17 8.07 -8.41
C GLY A 18 -1.34 7.99 -8.16
N ILE A 19 -2.14 7.96 -9.22
CA ILE A 19 -3.59 7.75 -9.15
C ILE A 19 -3.88 6.36 -9.68
N LEU A 20 -4.63 5.57 -8.93
CA LEU A 20 -5.11 4.26 -9.35
C LEU A 20 -6.62 4.17 -9.19
N PRO A 21 -7.34 3.60 -10.18
CA PRO A 21 -8.76 3.30 -10.04
C PRO A 21 -9.00 2.37 -8.85
N THR A 22 -10.02 2.67 -8.04
CA THR A 22 -10.39 1.82 -6.90
C THR A 22 -10.94 0.45 -7.31
N ASP A 23 -11.43 0.34 -8.54
CA ASP A 23 -12.04 -0.88 -9.10
C ASP A 23 -11.01 -2.01 -9.27
N ASP A 24 -9.72 -1.68 -9.32
CA ASP A 24 -8.64 -2.65 -9.41
C ASP A 24 -8.30 -3.30 -8.05
N PHE A 25 -8.96 -2.87 -6.96
CA PHE A 25 -8.69 -3.33 -5.60
C PHE A 25 -9.85 -4.12 -5.01
N THR A 26 -9.55 -5.32 -4.51
CA THR A 26 -10.54 -6.14 -3.80
C THR A 26 -10.90 -5.60 -2.42
N THR A 27 -10.14 -4.62 -1.89
CA THR A 27 -10.46 -3.94 -0.64
C THR A 27 -10.03 -2.48 -0.71
N ILE A 28 -10.99 -1.58 -0.59
CA ILE A 28 -10.73 -0.13 -0.52
C ILE A 28 -10.53 0.25 0.96
N PRO A 29 -9.41 0.95 1.33
CA PRO A 29 -9.20 1.43 2.70
C PRO A 29 -10.35 2.32 3.17
N LYS A 30 -10.77 2.15 4.43
CA LYS A 30 -11.99 2.82 4.95
C LYS A 30 -11.83 4.31 5.18
N HIS A 31 -10.59 4.77 5.34
CA HIS A 31 -10.26 6.14 5.72
C HIS A 31 -9.85 7.01 4.52
N LEU A 32 -10.09 6.57 3.29
CA LEU A 32 -9.82 7.41 2.12
C LEU A 32 -10.77 8.61 2.08
N GLN A 33 -10.20 9.80 1.95
CA GLN A 33 -10.95 11.02 1.67
C GLN A 33 -11.02 11.24 0.15
N LEU A 34 -12.15 11.77 -0.33
CA LEU A 34 -12.22 12.30 -1.68
C LEU A 34 -11.27 13.48 -1.80
N LEU A 35 -10.54 13.60 -2.91
CA LEU A 35 -9.56 14.68 -3.11
C LEU A 35 -10.18 16.08 -2.94
N GLY A 36 -11.45 16.26 -3.30
CA GLY A 36 -12.17 17.53 -3.11
C GLY A 36 -12.51 17.88 -1.67
N ASN A 37 -12.38 16.93 -0.75
CA ASN A 37 -12.65 17.07 0.68
C ASN A 37 -11.37 16.86 1.53
N LEU A 38 -10.20 16.85 0.88
CA LEU A 38 -8.93 16.65 1.56
C LEU A 38 -8.67 17.85 2.48
N ASP A 39 -8.60 17.61 3.78
CA ASP A 39 -8.11 18.60 4.74
C ASP A 39 -6.57 18.59 4.69
N PRO A 40 -5.91 19.69 4.29
CA PRO A 40 -4.45 19.75 4.26
C PRO A 40 -3.81 19.65 5.66
N ASP A 41 -4.55 19.98 6.73
CA ASP A 41 -4.08 19.93 8.11
C ASP A 41 -4.42 18.60 8.80
N ASP A 42 -5.28 17.77 8.20
CA ASP A 42 -5.70 16.46 8.72
C ASP A 42 -5.71 15.40 7.60
N LEU A 43 -4.51 15.09 7.10
CA LEU A 43 -4.34 14.06 6.08
C LEU A 43 -4.74 12.68 6.63
N PRO A 44 -5.57 11.92 5.89
CA PRO A 44 -6.03 10.62 6.35
C PRO A 44 -4.85 9.65 6.51
N VAL A 45 -4.60 9.23 7.75
CA VAL A 45 -3.59 8.21 8.04
C VAL A 45 -4.20 6.83 7.79
N ILE A 46 -3.63 6.10 6.83
CA ILE A 46 -4.03 4.72 6.55
C ILE A 46 -3.40 3.80 7.61
N PRO A 47 -4.19 2.92 8.28
CA PRO A 47 -3.64 1.92 9.19
C PRO A 47 -2.57 1.07 8.50
N LEU A 48 -1.47 0.77 9.20
CA LEU A 48 -0.34 0.04 8.62
C LEU A 48 -0.73 -1.30 7.96
N THR A 49 -1.70 -2.01 8.54
CA THR A 49 -2.24 -3.25 7.96
C THR A 49 -2.95 -3.01 6.63
N GLU A 50 -3.73 -1.93 6.51
CA GLU A 50 -4.40 -1.55 5.27
C GLU A 50 -3.39 -1.09 4.21
N LEU A 51 -2.34 -0.36 4.61
CA LEU A 51 -1.26 0.05 3.72
C LEU A 51 -0.52 -1.16 3.11
N ILE A 52 -0.20 -2.18 3.92
CA ILE A 52 0.44 -3.41 3.43
C ILE A 52 -0.45 -4.13 2.44
N ILE A 53 -1.73 -4.32 2.76
CA ILE A 53 -2.68 -5.00 1.88
C ILE A 53 -2.79 -4.25 0.55
N PHE A 54 -2.88 -2.93 0.60
CA PHE A 54 -3.00 -2.12 -0.60
C PHE A 54 -1.75 -2.21 -1.49
N LYS A 55 -0.55 -2.11 -0.91
CA LYS A 55 0.70 -2.28 -1.66
C LYS A 55 0.84 -3.70 -2.22
N ALA A 56 0.44 -4.70 -1.46
CA ALA A 56 0.44 -6.09 -1.91
C ALA A 56 -0.53 -6.32 -3.09
N GLN A 57 -1.72 -5.69 -3.07
CA GLN A 57 -2.70 -5.75 -4.16
C GLN A 57 -2.25 -4.99 -5.40
N ALA A 58 -1.58 -3.85 -5.24
CA ALA A 58 -1.02 -3.11 -6.36
C ALA A 58 0.11 -3.89 -7.07
N CYS A 59 0.83 -4.74 -6.32
CA CYS A 59 1.88 -5.58 -6.84
C CYS A 59 1.32 -6.64 -7.81
N GLY A 60 1.74 -6.56 -9.07
CA GLY A 60 1.23 -7.38 -10.18
C GLY A 60 0.35 -6.62 -11.17
N ASN A 61 -0.13 -5.43 -10.79
CA ASN A 61 -0.93 -4.56 -11.64
C ASN A 61 -0.16 -3.32 -12.14
N ARG A 62 1.14 -3.23 -11.87
CA ARG A 62 2.01 -2.12 -12.29
C ARG A 62 3.19 -2.59 -13.13
N SER A 63 4.04 -1.66 -13.56
CA SER A 63 5.30 -1.99 -14.25
C SER A 63 6.22 -2.86 -13.38
N THR A 64 7.15 -3.59 -14.01
CA THR A 64 8.09 -4.49 -13.31
C THR A 64 8.88 -3.79 -12.22
N GLU A 65 9.39 -2.58 -12.48
CA GLU A 65 10.14 -1.77 -11.52
C GLU A 65 9.27 -1.32 -10.34
N GLN A 66 8.01 -0.95 -10.61
CA GLN A 66 7.07 -0.57 -9.57
C GLN A 66 6.67 -1.77 -8.71
N ASN A 67 6.40 -2.94 -9.32
CA ASN A 67 6.08 -4.16 -8.59
C ASN A 67 7.24 -4.60 -7.68
N LYS A 68 8.50 -4.49 -8.14
CA LYS A 68 9.69 -4.74 -7.30
C LYS A 68 9.75 -3.83 -6.07
N ARG A 69 9.45 -2.55 -6.26
CA ARG A 69 9.39 -1.56 -5.17
C ARG A 69 8.24 -1.86 -4.22
N ASP A 70 7.04 -2.08 -4.73
CA ASP A 70 5.87 -2.39 -3.90
C ASP A 70 6.08 -3.68 -3.08
N ALA A 71 6.71 -4.72 -3.67
CA ALA A 71 7.05 -5.93 -2.94
C ALA A 71 8.13 -5.71 -1.87
N THR A 72 9.11 -4.83 -2.11
CA THR A 72 10.12 -4.44 -1.12
C THR A 72 9.48 -3.66 0.03
N ASP A 73 8.63 -2.68 -0.30
CA ASP A 73 7.89 -1.90 0.69
C ASP A 73 7.00 -2.80 1.55
N VAL A 74 6.34 -3.81 0.97
CA VAL A 74 5.54 -4.79 1.73
C VAL A 74 6.40 -5.53 2.76
N ILE A 75 7.61 -5.98 2.38
CA ILE A 75 8.54 -6.65 3.30
C ILE A 75 8.94 -5.71 4.44
N GLU A 76 9.37 -4.49 4.11
CA GLU A 76 9.79 -3.49 5.09
C GLU A 76 8.66 -3.14 6.07
N LEU A 77 7.45 -2.92 5.56
CA LEU A 77 6.28 -2.61 6.37
C LEU A 77 5.85 -3.80 7.25
N MET A 78 5.98 -5.03 6.76
CA MET A 78 5.72 -6.23 7.57
C MET A 78 6.73 -6.37 8.72
N ASN A 79 7.99 -6.00 8.50
CA ASN A 79 9.04 -6.00 9.53
C ASN A 79 8.82 -4.96 10.63
N LEU A 80 7.97 -3.96 10.43
CA LEU A 80 7.57 -3.01 11.48
C LEU A 80 6.67 -3.65 12.56
N PHE A 81 6.11 -4.84 12.29
CA PHE A 81 5.34 -5.57 13.30
C PHE A 81 6.28 -6.38 14.19
N PRO A 82 6.21 -6.21 15.53
CA PRO A 82 7.08 -6.97 16.42
C PRO A 82 6.76 -8.47 16.35
N GLY A 83 7.77 -9.25 15.93
CA GLY A 83 7.75 -10.73 15.84
C GLY A 83 6.89 -11.31 14.70
N ARG A 84 6.68 -12.64 14.71
CA ARG A 84 5.85 -13.39 13.73
C ARG A 84 4.33 -13.14 13.88
N SER A 85 3.91 -11.91 14.18
CA SER A 85 2.55 -11.60 14.63
C SER A 85 1.68 -10.85 13.61
N PHE A 86 2.19 -10.51 12.42
CA PHE A 86 1.43 -9.79 11.40
C PHE A 86 0.09 -10.49 11.08
N ARG A 87 0.10 -11.82 10.84
CA ARG A 87 -1.13 -12.62 10.65
C ARG A 87 -2.18 -12.40 11.74
N ARG A 88 -1.75 -12.32 13.02
CA ARG A 88 -2.66 -12.21 14.17
C ARG A 88 -3.38 -10.86 14.23
N ARG A 89 -2.89 -9.85 13.51
CA ARG A 89 -3.50 -8.52 13.43
C ARG A 89 -4.46 -8.36 12.26
N LEU A 90 -4.59 -9.38 11.42
CA LEU A 90 -5.42 -9.35 10.23
C LEU A 90 -6.74 -10.07 10.46
N MET A 91 -7.83 -9.46 10.02
CA MET A 91 -9.10 -10.15 9.83
C MET A 91 -8.95 -11.24 8.76
N ASP A 92 -9.77 -12.30 8.82
CA ASP A 92 -9.68 -13.40 7.86
C ASP A 92 -9.85 -12.96 6.41
N ARG A 93 -10.71 -11.96 6.16
CA ARG A 93 -10.85 -11.36 4.83
C ARG A 93 -9.56 -10.70 4.33
N GLN A 94 -8.85 -9.99 5.21
CA GLN A 94 -7.59 -9.31 4.89
C GLN A 94 -6.48 -10.33 4.62
N TRP A 95 -6.49 -11.42 5.39
CA TRP A 95 -5.59 -12.54 5.16
C TRP A 95 -5.83 -13.24 3.83
N ALA A 96 -7.09 -13.53 3.51
CA ALA A 96 -7.47 -14.14 2.24
C ALA A 96 -7.02 -13.26 1.06
N SER A 97 -7.25 -11.94 1.13
CA SER A 97 -6.75 -11.00 0.12
C SER A 97 -5.24 -11.06 -0.06
N LEU A 98 -4.47 -11.16 1.02
CA LEU A 98 -3.00 -11.27 0.94
C LEU A 98 -2.54 -12.59 0.32
N GLN A 99 -3.21 -13.70 0.65
CA GLN A 99 -2.89 -15.01 0.05
C GLN A 99 -3.14 -15.04 -1.46
N LEU A 100 -4.17 -14.32 -1.95
CA LEU A 100 -4.44 -14.20 -3.39
C LEU A 100 -3.34 -13.45 -4.15
N VAL A 101 -2.69 -12.47 -3.52
CA VAL A 101 -1.67 -11.62 -4.17
C VAL A 101 -0.23 -12.08 -3.87
N LYS A 102 -0.06 -13.05 -2.97
CA LYS A 102 1.23 -13.69 -2.63
C LYS A 102 2.02 -14.18 -3.86
N PRO A 103 1.41 -14.78 -4.91
CA PRO A 103 2.14 -15.15 -6.12
C PRO A 103 2.79 -13.95 -6.83
N SER A 104 2.08 -12.81 -6.91
CA SER A 104 2.59 -11.58 -7.53
C SER A 104 3.76 -10.98 -6.74
N LEU A 105 3.69 -11.03 -5.41
CA LEU A 105 4.79 -10.63 -4.52
C LEU A 105 6.03 -11.51 -4.73
N LYS A 106 5.85 -12.84 -4.75
CA LYS A 106 6.93 -13.81 -5.03
C LYS A 106 7.56 -13.60 -6.40
N ALA A 107 6.74 -13.37 -7.44
CA ALA A 107 7.25 -13.10 -8.78
C ALA A 107 8.05 -11.79 -8.85
N SER A 108 7.69 -10.80 -8.03
CA SER A 108 8.31 -9.48 -8.03
C SER A 108 9.57 -9.40 -7.15
N ARG A 109 9.67 -10.26 -6.13
CA ARG A 109 10.84 -10.42 -5.23
C ARG A 109 11.08 -11.90 -4.98
N SER A 110 11.61 -12.58 -5.99
CA SER A 110 11.87 -14.03 -5.96
C SER A 110 13.05 -14.41 -5.07
N ASP A 111 13.87 -13.43 -4.67
CA ASP A 111 15.02 -13.57 -3.78
C ASP A 111 14.65 -13.53 -2.28
N TYR A 112 13.38 -13.27 -1.95
CA TYR A 112 12.90 -13.27 -0.58
C TYR A 112 12.20 -14.59 -0.25
N ASP A 113 12.90 -15.49 0.43
CA ASP A 113 12.43 -16.85 0.70
C ASP A 113 11.38 -16.93 1.83
N GLU A 114 11.26 -15.86 2.62
CA GLU A 114 10.39 -15.82 3.80
C GLU A 114 8.92 -15.51 3.47
N TRP A 115 8.55 -15.37 2.20
CA TRP A 115 7.14 -15.16 1.83
C TRP A 115 6.22 -16.25 2.39
N ASP A 116 6.68 -17.49 2.53
CA ASP A 116 5.86 -18.58 3.07
C ASP A 116 5.79 -18.62 4.60
N THR A 117 6.76 -18.04 5.29
CA THR A 117 6.77 -17.95 6.75
C THR A 117 6.18 -16.63 7.26
N ALA A 118 6.19 -15.60 6.42
CA ALA A 118 5.58 -14.30 6.65
C ALA A 118 4.07 -14.28 6.32
N PHE A 119 3.63 -15.19 5.43
CA PHE A 119 2.23 -15.45 5.07
C PHE A 119 1.78 -16.88 5.42
#